data_AF-A0A4R3DXF3-F1
#
_entry.id   AF-A0A4R3DXF3-F1
#
_cell.length_a   1.000
_cell.length_b   1.000
_cell.length_c   1.000
_cell.angle_alpha   90.00
_cell.angle_beta   90.00
_cell.angle_gamma   90.00
#
_symmetry.space_group_name_H-M   'P 1'
#
loop_
_entity.id
_entity.type
_entity.pdbx_description
1 polymer ?
#
loop_
_entity_poly.entity_id
_entity_poly.type
_entity_poly.pdbx_seq_one_letter_code
_entity_poly.pdbx_strand_id
1 'polypeptide(L)'
;MRRFLLLAFAACLPASVDALELTGNYGYAGEWGLSASLSEIGTGRGQARYYSGPIRLKHLAICGPGEAPEKSGEIRMSRVGRDRYAASLTVDGEQCSVAGALSPNEVAFARCGEKAQVPLRLWEK
;
A
#
# COMPACT_ATOMS: atom_id res chain seq x y z
N MET A 1 -26.08 54.26 4.54
CA MET A 1 -25.57 53.38 3.47
C MET A 1 -24.67 52.34 4.11
N ARG A 2 -25.07 51.07 4.18
CA ARG A 2 -24.33 50.02 4.90
C ARG A 2 -24.04 48.88 3.91
N ARG A 3 -22.83 48.88 3.33
CA ARG A 3 -22.36 47.84 2.42
C ARG A 3 -21.93 46.63 3.26
N PHE A 4 -22.73 45.57 3.23
CA PHE A 4 -22.33 44.26 3.75
C PHE A 4 -21.39 43.61 2.72
N LEU A 5 -20.12 43.42 3.07
CA LEU A 5 -19.21 42.54 2.35
C LEU A 5 -19.55 41.09 2.71
N LEU A 6 -20.02 40.32 1.73
CA LEU A 6 -20.13 38.86 1.84
C LEU A 6 -18.76 38.26 1.52
N LEU A 7 -18.04 37.80 2.54
CA LEU A 7 -16.90 36.90 2.35
C LEU A 7 -17.44 35.51 1.98
N ALA A 8 -17.23 35.10 0.73
CA ALA A 8 -17.47 33.73 0.31
C ALA A 8 -16.36 32.82 0.88
N PHE A 9 -16.70 32.01 1.88
CA PHE A 9 -15.87 30.91 2.33
C PHE A 9 -15.94 29.80 1.27
N ALA A 10 -14.90 29.69 0.43
CA ALA A 10 -14.74 28.56 -0.47
C ALA A 10 -14.35 27.33 0.37
N ALA A 11 -15.33 26.47 0.67
CA ALA A 11 -15.08 25.18 1.29
C ALA A 11 -14.32 24.29 0.31
N CYS A 12 -13.02 24.10 0.55
CA CYS A 12 -12.23 23.05 -0.09
C CYS A 12 -12.69 21.71 0.50
N LEU A 13 -13.70 21.09 -0.12
CA LEU A 13 -14.06 19.72 0.22
C LEU A 13 -12.89 18.82 -0.18
N PRO A 14 -12.38 17.93 0.71
CA PRO A 14 -11.40 16.95 0.30
C PRO A 14 -12.04 16.10 -0.79
N ALA A 15 -11.43 16.08 -1.98
CA ALA A 15 -11.80 15.12 -2.99
C ALA A 15 -11.60 13.74 -2.37
N SER A 16 -12.68 12.98 -2.23
CA SER A 16 -12.61 11.56 -1.89
C SER A 16 -11.90 10.86 -3.03
N VAL A 17 -10.57 10.86 -2.98
CA VAL A 17 -9.76 9.96 -3.79
C VAL A 17 -10.17 8.56 -3.36
N ASP A 18 -10.70 7.76 -4.27
CA ASP A 18 -11.03 6.36 -4.00
C ASP A 18 -9.76 5.69 -3.42
N ALA A 19 -9.80 5.45 -2.12
CA ALA A 19 -8.68 4.94 -1.37
C ALA A 19 -8.80 3.42 -1.28
N LEU A 20 -7.74 2.72 -1.67
CA LEU A 20 -7.62 1.29 -1.49
C LEU A 20 -6.84 1.01 -0.22
N GLU A 21 -7.57 0.60 0.81
CA GLU A 21 -7.01 0.24 2.12
C GLU A 21 -6.59 -1.22 2.12
N LEU A 22 -5.29 -1.47 2.29
CA LEU A 22 -4.71 -2.80 2.34
C LEU A 22 -4.10 -3.09 3.72
N THR A 23 -4.18 -4.36 4.10
CA THR A 23 -3.46 -4.92 5.24
C THR A 23 -2.82 -6.25 4.82
N GLY A 24 -1.81 -6.70 5.56
CA GLY A 24 -1.00 -7.81 5.11
C GLY A 24 -0.02 -8.37 6.12
N ASN A 25 0.69 -9.42 5.68
CA ASN A 25 1.89 -9.91 6.34
C ASN A 25 3.03 -9.98 5.34
N TYR A 26 4.22 -9.60 5.77
CA TYR A 26 5.46 -9.65 5.01
C TYR A 26 6.55 -10.37 5.82
N GLY A 27 7.45 -11.06 5.14
CA GLY A 27 8.57 -11.77 5.77
C GLY A 27 8.39 -13.28 5.84
N TYR A 28 9.49 -13.99 6.10
CA TYR A 28 9.55 -15.45 6.03
C TYR A 28 8.69 -16.16 7.08
N ALA A 29 8.56 -15.55 8.25
CA ALA A 29 7.69 -16.00 9.33
C ALA A 29 6.37 -15.21 9.38
N GLY A 30 6.13 -14.30 8.43
CA GLY A 30 5.04 -13.31 8.51
C GLY A 30 5.25 -12.33 9.66
N GLU A 31 6.50 -12.08 10.02
CA GLU A 31 6.91 -11.32 11.20
C GLU A 31 6.65 -9.80 11.09
N TRP A 32 6.32 -9.30 9.89
CA TRP A 32 5.92 -7.93 9.67
C TRP A 32 4.43 -7.84 9.34
N GLY A 33 3.68 -7.05 10.10
CA GLY A 33 2.35 -6.60 9.72
C GLY A 33 2.46 -5.44 8.74
N LEU A 34 1.78 -5.52 7.61
CA LEU A 34 1.76 -4.48 6.58
C LEU A 34 0.43 -3.72 6.63
N SER A 35 0.48 -2.40 6.57
CA SER A 35 -0.68 -1.55 6.29
C SER A 35 -0.38 -0.57 5.16
N ALA A 36 -1.40 -0.25 4.36
CA ALA A 36 -1.28 0.71 3.26
C ALA A 36 -2.62 1.41 3.00
N SER A 37 -2.54 2.70 2.70
CA SER A 37 -3.68 3.51 2.22
C SER A 37 -3.26 4.08 0.87
N LEU A 38 -3.85 3.55 -0.21
CA LEU A 38 -3.40 3.84 -1.58
C LEU A 38 -4.40 4.71 -2.31
N SER A 39 -3.89 5.74 -2.98
CA SER A 39 -4.68 6.56 -3.88
C SER A 39 -4.77 5.93 -5.27
N GLU A 40 -5.95 5.93 -5.88
CA GLU A 40 -6.06 5.63 -7.31
C GLU A 40 -5.35 6.73 -8.11
N ILE A 41 -4.38 6.34 -8.94
CA ILE A 41 -3.56 7.24 -9.77
C ILE A 41 -3.90 7.13 -11.26
N GLY A 42 -4.84 6.25 -11.63
CA GLY A 42 -5.36 6.16 -12.99
C GLY A 42 -5.96 4.81 -13.33
N THR A 43 -6.49 4.72 -14.54
CA THR A 43 -7.07 3.50 -15.13
C THR A 43 -6.32 3.12 -16.41
N GLY A 44 -6.31 1.83 -16.73
CA GLY A 44 -5.61 1.25 -17.88
C GLY A 44 -6.52 0.39 -18.76
N ARG A 45 -5.93 -0.22 -19.79
CA ARG A 45 -6.64 -1.16 -20.67
C ARG A 45 -7.11 -2.37 -19.88
N GLY A 46 -8.24 -2.97 -20.28
CA GLY A 46 -8.74 -4.20 -19.68
C GLY A 46 -9.21 -4.06 -18.23
N GLN A 47 -9.79 -2.90 -17.87
CA GLN A 47 -10.26 -2.60 -16.50
C GLN A 47 -9.14 -2.60 -15.45
N ALA A 48 -7.88 -2.42 -15.85
CA ALA A 48 -6.79 -2.24 -14.91
C ALA A 48 -6.96 -0.92 -14.15
N ARG A 49 -6.76 -0.93 -12.84
CA ARG A 49 -6.68 0.26 -12.00
C ARG A 49 -5.29 0.37 -11.39
N TYR A 50 -4.75 1.57 -11.33
CA TYR A 50 -3.42 1.84 -10.80
C TYR A 50 -3.53 2.58 -9.48
N TYR A 51 -2.78 2.12 -8.49
CA TYR A 51 -2.76 2.67 -7.13
C TYR A 51 -1.33 2.97 -6.71
N SER A 52 -1.15 4.00 -5.89
CA SER A 52 0.14 4.30 -5.26
C SER A 52 -0.07 4.90 -3.89
N GLY A 53 0.86 4.61 -2.98
CA GLY A 53 0.84 5.22 -1.65
C GLY A 53 1.84 4.58 -0.70
N PRO A 54 1.91 5.13 0.53
CA PRO A 54 2.83 4.67 1.54
C PRO A 54 2.41 3.29 2.07
N ILE A 55 3.42 2.50 2.43
CA ILE A 55 3.25 1.29 3.25
C ILE A 55 3.97 1.47 4.58
N ARG A 56 3.43 0.83 5.61
CA ARG A 56 4.07 0.70 6.91
C ARG A 56 4.20 -0.78 7.25
N LEU A 57 5.40 -1.18 7.64
CA LEU A 57 5.65 -2.48 8.23
C LEU A 57 5.84 -2.30 9.73
N LYS A 58 5.11 -3.07 10.52
CA LYS A 58 5.28 -3.15 11.97
C LYS A 58 5.74 -4.53 12.35
N HIS A 59 6.83 -4.65 13.08
CA HIS A 59 7.28 -5.93 13.58
C HIS A 59 6.24 -6.49 14.58
N LEU A 60 5.87 -7.75 14.42
CA LEU A 60 4.82 -8.40 15.22
C LEU A 60 5.36 -9.10 16.47
N ALA A 61 6.69 -9.23 16.58
CA ALA A 61 7.36 -9.78 17.75
C ALA A 61 8.11 -8.71 18.55
N ILE A 62 8.57 -9.08 19.75
CA ILE A 62 9.41 -8.22 20.58
C ILE A 62 10.73 -7.98 19.85
N CYS A 63 11.05 -6.71 19.61
CA CYS A 63 12.29 -6.29 18.96
C CYS A 63 13.43 -6.27 19.99
N GLY A 64 14.61 -6.72 19.59
CA GLY A 64 15.83 -6.61 20.40
C GLY A 64 16.33 -5.16 20.51
N PRO A 65 17.28 -4.88 21.42
CA PRO A 65 17.93 -3.58 21.49
C PRO A 65 18.57 -3.18 20.14
N GLY A 66 18.18 -2.03 19.59
CA GLY A 66 18.71 -1.51 18.32
C GLY A 66 17.95 -1.93 17.06
N GLU A 67 16.93 -2.78 17.17
CA GLU A 67 16.07 -3.13 16.05
C GLU A 67 14.95 -2.10 15.82
N ALA A 68 14.61 -1.83 14.56
CA ALA A 68 13.55 -0.90 14.21
C ALA A 68 12.18 -1.59 14.36
N PRO A 69 11.28 -1.08 15.24
CA PRO A 69 9.96 -1.67 15.44
C PRO A 69 9.02 -1.44 14.25
N GLU A 70 9.32 -0.43 13.44
CA GLU A 70 8.58 -0.08 12.24
C GLU A 70 9.52 0.25 11.09
N LYS A 71 9.06 -0.02 9.87
CA LYS A 71 9.69 0.40 8.62
C LYS A 71 8.66 1.10 7.76
N SER A 72 9.10 2.13 7.05
CA SER A 72 8.26 2.85 6.08
C SER A 72 8.68 2.46 4.67
N GLY A 73 7.73 2.50 3.75
CA GLY A 73 7.98 2.23 2.36
C GLY A 73 6.93 2.83 1.46
N GLU A 74 7.01 2.47 0.18
CA GLU A 74 6.04 2.86 -0.84
C GLU A 74 5.60 1.63 -1.63
N ILE A 75 4.37 1.65 -2.14
CA ILE A 75 3.88 0.66 -3.10
C ILE A 75 3.27 1.34 -4.31
N ARG A 76 3.58 0.79 -5.48
CA ARG A 76 2.86 1.06 -6.74
C ARG A 76 2.23 -0.24 -7.20
N MET A 77 0.93 -0.23 -7.43
CA MET A 77 0.16 -1.42 -7.73
C MET A 77 -0.70 -1.22 -8.97
N SER A 78 -0.80 -2.27 -9.78
CA SER A 78 -1.84 -2.44 -10.78
C SER A 78 -2.77 -3.57 -10.32
N ARG A 79 -4.07 -3.33 -10.37
CA ARG A 79 -5.12 -4.31 -10.07
C ARG A 79 -5.91 -4.60 -11.33
N VAL A 80 -6.12 -5.87 -11.63
CA VAL A 80 -6.91 -6.33 -12.78
C VAL A 80 -8.06 -7.20 -12.27
N GLY A 81 -9.29 -6.85 -12.65
CA GLY A 81 -10.47 -7.51 -12.13
C GLY A 81 -10.68 -7.23 -10.64
N ARG A 82 -11.18 -8.24 -9.91
CA ARG A 82 -11.54 -8.06 -8.49
C ARG A 82 -10.35 -8.21 -7.55
N ASP A 83 -9.43 -9.13 -7.76
CA ASP A 83 -8.47 -9.52 -6.71
C ASP A 83 -7.03 -9.64 -7.21
N ARG A 84 -6.82 -9.83 -8.52
CA ARG A 84 -5.48 -9.97 -9.07
C ARG A 84 -4.73 -8.65 -9.10
N TYR A 85 -3.46 -8.70 -8.70
CA TYR A 85 -2.58 -7.54 -8.71
C TYR A 85 -1.15 -7.88 -9.13
N ALA A 86 -0.46 -6.85 -9.61
CA ALA A 86 0.99 -6.80 -9.72
C ALA A 86 1.48 -5.49 -9.08
N ALA A 87 2.53 -5.56 -8.27
CA ALA A 87 3.03 -4.42 -7.51
C ALA A 87 4.56 -4.35 -7.47
N SER A 88 5.05 -3.12 -7.31
CA SER A 88 6.40 -2.82 -6.87
C SER A 88 6.33 -2.22 -5.47
N LEU A 89 7.05 -2.80 -4.52
CA LEU A 89 7.21 -2.28 -3.17
C LEU A 89 8.63 -1.74 -3.03
N THR A 90 8.81 -0.67 -2.25
CA THR A 90 10.13 -0.20 -1.82
C THR A 90 10.12 -0.13 -0.30
N VAL A 91 10.98 -0.91 0.36
CA VAL A 91 11.10 -0.96 1.82
C VAL A 91 12.59 -0.77 2.16
N ASP A 92 12.91 0.18 3.04
CA ASP A 92 14.30 0.49 3.42
C ASP A 92 15.25 0.71 2.21
N GLY A 93 14.72 1.22 1.10
CA GLY A 93 15.48 1.46 -0.13
C GLY A 93 15.66 0.23 -1.04
N GLU A 94 15.22 -0.96 -0.62
CA GLU A 94 15.20 -2.16 -1.47
C GLU A 94 13.88 -2.24 -2.24
N GLN A 95 13.97 -2.41 -3.57
CA GLN A 95 12.80 -2.56 -4.43
C GLN A 95 12.47 -4.03 -4.65
N CYS A 96 11.20 -4.40 -4.45
CA CYS A 96 10.68 -5.73 -4.65
C CYS A 96 9.53 -5.74 -5.66
N SER A 97 9.48 -6.76 -6.52
CA SER A 97 8.36 -6.98 -7.45
C SER A 97 7.53 -8.20 -7.04
N VAL A 98 6.21 -8.11 -7.14
CA VAL A 98 5.30 -9.18 -6.72
C VAL A 98 4.03 -9.20 -7.59
N ALA A 99 3.44 -10.37 -7.75
CA ALA A 99 2.10 -10.53 -8.31
C ALA A 99 1.36 -11.66 -7.57
N GLY A 100 0.04 -11.52 -7.43
CA GLY A 100 -0.80 -12.47 -6.71
C GLY A 100 -2.27 -12.09 -6.69
N ALA A 101 -3.04 -12.64 -5.75
CA ALA A 101 -4.39 -12.18 -5.41
C ALA A 101 -4.43 -11.48 -4.05
N LEU A 102 -5.34 -10.53 -3.91
CA LEU A 102 -5.71 -9.93 -2.63
C LEU A 102 -6.52 -10.95 -1.82
N SER A 103 -5.88 -11.65 -0.89
CA SER A 103 -6.47 -12.68 -0.05
C SER A 103 -5.64 -12.89 1.22
N PRO A 104 -6.27 -13.10 2.39
CA PRO A 104 -5.55 -13.46 3.62
C PRO A 104 -4.97 -14.88 3.56
N ASN A 105 -5.41 -15.72 2.62
CA ASN A 105 -5.04 -17.13 2.53
C ASN A 105 -4.03 -17.42 1.40
N GLU A 106 -3.88 -16.53 0.43
CA GLU A 106 -2.97 -16.72 -0.71
C GLU A 106 -1.63 -16.04 -0.45
N VAL A 107 -0.54 -16.78 -0.61
CA VAL A 107 0.82 -16.25 -0.50
C VAL A 107 1.32 -15.86 -1.88
N ALA A 108 1.67 -14.59 -2.03
CA ALA A 108 2.51 -14.12 -3.12
C ALA A 108 3.97 -14.06 -2.67
N PHE A 109 4.90 -14.04 -3.62
CA PHE A 109 6.33 -13.98 -3.33
C PHE A 109 6.94 -12.73 -3.95
N ALA A 110 7.35 -11.80 -3.10
CA ALA A 110 8.04 -10.58 -3.48
C ALA A 110 9.49 -10.90 -3.81
N ARG A 111 9.90 -10.60 -5.05
CA ARG A 111 11.28 -10.75 -5.53
C ARG A 111 12.04 -9.47 -5.26
N CYS A 112 12.96 -9.52 -4.30
CA CYS A 112 13.79 -8.39 -3.89
C CYS A 112 15.25 -8.68 -4.30
N GLY A 113 15.86 -7.76 -5.06
CA GLY A 113 17.23 -7.92 -5.56
C GLY A 113 17.48 -9.24 -6.31
N GLU A 114 18.67 -9.81 -6.14
CA GLU A 114 19.09 -11.03 -6.85
C GLU A 114 18.74 -12.36 -6.13
N LYS A 115 18.34 -12.35 -4.84
CA LYS A 115 18.47 -13.57 -4.02
C LYS A 115 17.32 -13.95 -3.08
N ALA A 116 16.27 -13.15 -2.91
CA ALA A 116 15.21 -13.50 -1.96
C ALA A 116 13.79 -13.37 -2.56
N GLN A 117 13.04 -14.48 -2.50
CA GLN A 117 11.58 -14.48 -2.60
C GLN A 117 11.03 -14.37 -1.18
N VAL A 118 10.53 -13.19 -0.81
CA VAL A 118 9.96 -12.91 0.50
C VAL A 118 8.45 -13.12 0.45
N PRO A 119 7.87 -13.95 1.34
CA PRO A 119 6.42 -14.14 1.39
C PRO A 119 5.68 -12.83 1.67
N LEU A 120 4.60 -12.62 0.94
CA LEU A 120 3.70 -11.48 1.07
C LEU A 120 2.24 -11.96 0.98
N ARG A 121 1.44 -11.60 1.97
CA ARG A 121 -0.02 -11.67 1.90
C ARG A 121 -0.56 -10.25 1.96
N LEU A 122 -1.51 -9.93 1.09
CA LEU A 122 -2.20 -8.66 1.05
C LEU A 122 -3.69 -8.92 0.91
N TRP A 123 -4.52 -8.18 1.64
CA TRP A 123 -5.97 -8.20 1.49
C TRP A 123 -6.54 -6.81 1.79
N GLU A 124 -7.74 -6.55 1.28
CA GLU A 124 -8.47 -5.32 1.61
C GLU A 124 -8.95 -5.36 3.06
N LYS A 125 -8.93 -4.19 3.71
CA LYS A 125 -9.37 -4.03 5.10
C LYS A 125 -10.89 -4.09 5.25
#